data_AF-A0AAU9THA4-F1
#
_entry.id   AF-A0AAU9THA4-F1
#
_cell.length_a   1.000
_cell.length_b   1.000
_cell.length_c   1.000
_cell.angle_alpha   90.00
_cell.angle_beta   90.00
_cell.angle_gamma   90.00
#
_symmetry.space_group_name_H-M   'P 1'
#
loop_
_entity.id
_entity.type
_entity.pdbx_description
1 polymer ?
#
loop_
_entity_poly.entity_id
_entity_poly.type
_entity_poly.pdbx_seq_one_letter_code
_entity_poly.pdbx_strand_id
1 'polypeptide(L)'
;MNTPTILKLVQPLNILSKCSPVFASQFHTSSALCRVVSGKYRITKKRDRPLTYEMANPPHYIAHRKSWNSWNTSSLKDGLRKSETAVEDEFIRRFINGTWHGLVCSEVYPLTFKIQSTLDNMRIRDKFRISNSKLPFSK
;
A
#
# COMPACT_ATOMS: atom_id res chain seq x y z
N MET A 1 72.47 -51.01 -12.80
CA MET A 1 72.44 -49.66 -12.20
C MET A 1 71.16 -49.53 -11.43
N ASN A 2 71.30 -49.21 -10.14
CA ASN A 2 70.26 -49.18 -9.12
C ASN A 2 69.54 -47.84 -9.18
N THR A 3 68.23 -47.79 -8.93
CA THR A 3 67.57 -46.92 -7.92
C THR A 3 66.04 -47.02 -7.98
N PRO A 4 65.34 -46.78 -6.85
CA PRO A 4 64.11 -47.49 -6.51
C PRO A 4 62.82 -46.68 -6.70
N THR A 5 61.73 -47.44 -6.85
CA THR A 5 60.38 -47.24 -6.31
C THR A 5 60.15 -45.91 -5.55
N ILE A 6 59.38 -45.00 -6.15
CA ILE A 6 58.73 -43.89 -5.43
C ILE A 6 57.33 -44.35 -5.02
N LEU A 7 57.18 -44.53 -3.72
CA LEU A 7 55.94 -44.86 -3.00
C LEU A 7 54.85 -43.82 -3.31
N LYS A 8 53.68 -44.29 -3.72
CA LYS A 8 52.42 -43.53 -3.65
C LYS A 8 52.09 -43.28 -2.18
N LEU A 9 52.48 -42.12 -1.65
CA LEU A 9 52.02 -41.63 -0.37
C LEU A 9 50.79 -40.72 -0.61
N VAL A 10 49.61 -41.30 -0.35
CA VAL A 10 48.47 -40.74 0.41
C VAL A 10 48.23 -39.22 0.32
N GLN A 11 47.02 -38.87 -0.16
CA GLN A 11 46.35 -37.56 -0.13
C GLN A 11 46.21 -36.99 1.32
N PRO A 12 45.61 -35.82 1.62
CA PRO A 12 45.05 -34.73 0.79
C PRO A 12 45.47 -33.31 1.27
N LEU A 13 45.41 -32.31 0.39
CA LEU A 13 45.32 -30.90 0.82
C LEU A 13 44.21 -30.17 0.07
N ASN A 14 43.03 -30.79 -0.04
CA ASN A 14 41.80 -30.05 -0.39
C ASN A 14 41.20 -29.47 0.90
N ILE A 15 41.94 -28.54 1.50
CA ILE A 15 41.42 -27.58 2.48
C ILE A 15 40.91 -26.39 1.67
N LEU A 16 39.91 -26.59 0.83
CA LEU A 16 38.99 -25.52 0.49
C LEU A 16 37.65 -25.89 1.13
N SER A 17 37.59 -25.48 2.40
CA SER A 17 36.43 -24.81 2.97
C SER A 17 35.10 -25.19 2.32
N LYS A 18 34.32 -25.98 3.06
CA LYS A 18 32.86 -26.05 2.92
C LYS A 18 32.33 -24.62 3.08
N CYS A 19 32.32 -23.86 1.99
CA CYS A 19 31.63 -22.58 1.93
C CYS A 19 30.15 -22.89 2.10
N SER A 20 29.66 -22.55 3.29
CA SER A 20 28.27 -22.58 3.70
C SER A 20 27.32 -22.19 2.55
N PRO A 21 26.14 -22.85 2.38
CA PRO A 21 25.17 -22.51 1.33
C PRO A 21 24.67 -21.06 1.40
N VAL A 22 25.03 -20.32 2.46
CA VAL A 22 24.79 -18.88 2.63
C VAL A 22 25.50 -18.03 1.56
N PHE A 23 26.65 -18.46 1.02
CA PHE A 23 27.37 -17.71 -0.02
C PHE A 23 26.97 -18.07 -1.45
N ALA A 24 26.30 -19.21 -1.66
CA ALA A 24 25.84 -19.63 -2.99
C ALA A 24 24.63 -18.85 -3.49
N SER A 25 23.92 -18.11 -2.62
CA SER A 25 22.70 -17.38 -2.95
C SER A 25 22.90 -15.87 -3.22
N GLN A 26 24.14 -15.37 -3.17
CA GLN A 26 24.41 -13.93 -3.23
C GLN A 26 24.93 -13.42 -4.58
N PHE A 27 25.22 -14.31 -5.54
CA PHE A 27 25.65 -13.91 -6.88
C PHE A 27 24.48 -14.00 -7.87
N HIS A 28 23.79 -12.88 -8.05
CA HIS A 28 22.83 -12.74 -9.13
C HIS A 28 23.59 -12.29 -10.40
N THR A 29 23.70 -13.16 -11.41
CA THR A 29 24.41 -12.87 -12.67
C THR A 29 23.60 -12.02 -13.65
N SER A 30 22.31 -11.80 -13.38
CA SER A 30 21.42 -10.97 -14.19
C SER A 30 21.31 -9.56 -13.63
N SER A 31 21.18 -8.56 -14.51
CA SER A 31 20.89 -7.18 -14.11
C SER A 31 19.68 -7.08 -13.18
N ALA A 32 19.74 -6.24 -12.15
CA ALA A 32 18.60 -5.97 -11.29
C ALA A 32 17.41 -5.45 -12.12
N LEU A 33 16.32 -6.22 -12.15
CA LEU A 33 15.11 -5.82 -12.86
C LEU A 33 14.29 -4.87 -11.98
N CYS A 34 14.36 -3.56 -12.24
CA CYS A 34 13.54 -2.55 -11.55
C CYS A 34 12.08 -2.56 -12.04
N ARG A 35 11.35 -3.66 -11.78
CA ARG A 35 9.92 -3.76 -12.09
C ARG A 35 9.08 -3.13 -10.98
N VAL A 36 8.14 -2.27 -11.34
CA VAL A 36 7.15 -1.71 -10.39
C VAL A 36 6.15 -2.79 -9.98
N VAL A 37 6.18 -3.18 -8.69
CA VAL A 37 5.32 -4.22 -8.08
C VAL A 37 4.20 -3.62 -7.22
N SER A 38 4.33 -2.37 -6.80
CA SER A 38 3.36 -1.72 -5.89
C SER A 38 1.93 -1.74 -6.45
N GLY A 39 0.97 -2.14 -5.61
CA GLY A 39 -0.46 -2.12 -5.93
C GLY A 39 -0.88 -3.01 -7.09
N LYS A 40 -0.09 -4.03 -7.46
CA LYS A 40 -0.38 -4.94 -8.58
C LYS A 40 -0.53 -6.37 -8.08
N TYR A 41 -1.69 -6.97 -8.31
CA TYR A 41 -1.89 -8.39 -8.08
C TYR A 41 -1.25 -9.20 -9.22
N ARG A 42 -0.50 -10.25 -8.85
CA ARG A 42 0.12 -11.15 -9.81
C ARG A 42 -0.95 -12.07 -10.40
N ILE A 43 -0.89 -12.26 -11.72
CA ILE A 43 -1.77 -13.19 -12.43
C ILE A 43 -1.37 -14.61 -12.02
N THR A 44 -2.31 -15.37 -11.46
CA THR A 44 -2.12 -16.81 -11.20
C THR A 44 -2.07 -17.58 -12.52
N LYS A 45 -1.24 -18.63 -12.59
CA LYS A 45 -1.10 -19.48 -13.79
C LYS A 45 -2.44 -20.01 -14.32
N LYS A 46 -3.36 -20.37 -13.41
CA LYS A 46 -4.70 -20.90 -13.72
C LYS A 46 -5.81 -19.84 -13.80
N ARG A 47 -5.52 -18.57 -13.49
CA ARG A 47 -6.50 -17.47 -13.43
C ARG A 47 -7.76 -17.79 -12.60
N ASP A 48 -7.56 -18.57 -11.55
CA ASP A 48 -8.57 -19.12 -10.64
C ASP A 48 -8.94 -18.17 -9.49
N ARG A 49 -8.07 -17.21 -9.16
CA ARG A 49 -8.32 -16.23 -8.10
C ARG A 49 -9.21 -15.09 -8.62
N PRO A 50 -10.46 -14.95 -8.15
CA PRO A 50 -11.28 -13.79 -8.47
C PRO A 50 -10.66 -12.54 -7.83
N LEU A 51 -10.60 -11.45 -8.60
CA LEU A 51 -10.15 -10.15 -8.12
C LEU A 51 -11.34 -9.20 -8.08
N THR A 52 -11.41 -8.38 -7.03
CA THR A 52 -12.37 -7.28 -6.98
C THR A 52 -11.93 -6.18 -7.95
N TYR A 53 -12.87 -5.29 -8.29
CA TYR A 53 -12.62 -4.13 -9.15
C TYR A 53 -11.35 -3.35 -8.75
N GLU A 54 -11.16 -3.18 -7.45
CA GLU A 54 -10.13 -2.32 -6.87
C GLU A 54 -8.76 -3.02 -6.87
N MET A 55 -8.76 -4.35 -6.70
CA MET A 55 -7.56 -5.18 -6.86
C MET A 55 -7.14 -5.34 -8.32
N ALA A 56 -8.07 -5.27 -9.26
CA ALA A 56 -7.78 -5.40 -10.69
C ALA A 56 -7.10 -4.15 -11.28
N ASN A 57 -7.31 -2.98 -10.67
CA ASN A 57 -6.82 -1.70 -11.18
C ASN A 57 -5.49 -1.30 -10.52
N PRO A 58 -4.36 -1.29 -11.28
CA PRO A 58 -3.07 -0.83 -10.77
C PRO A 58 -3.09 0.65 -10.32
N PRO A 59 -2.11 1.08 -9.50
CA PRO A 59 -2.11 2.42 -8.90
C PRO A 59 -2.02 3.57 -9.91
N HIS A 60 -1.54 3.37 -11.13
CA HIS A 60 -1.54 4.46 -12.13
C HIS A 60 -2.94 4.76 -12.72
N TYR A 61 -3.97 3.97 -12.40
CA TYR A 61 -5.35 4.24 -12.81
C TYR A 61 -6.20 4.95 -11.75
N ILE A 62 -5.61 5.42 -10.64
CA ILE A 62 -6.31 6.34 -9.73
C ILE A 62 -6.71 7.58 -10.54
N ALA A 63 -7.90 8.11 -10.30
CA ALA A 63 -8.52 9.23 -11.03
C ALA A 63 -9.09 8.90 -12.42
N HIS A 64 -8.69 7.79 -13.05
CA HIS A 64 -9.19 7.41 -14.37
C HIS A 64 -10.25 6.32 -14.29
N ARG A 65 -9.91 5.20 -13.62
CA ARG A 65 -10.80 4.05 -13.47
C ARG A 65 -11.19 3.89 -12.01
N LYS A 66 -10.23 3.99 -11.10
CA LYS A 66 -10.50 3.91 -9.65
C LYS A 66 -10.50 5.28 -9.00
N SER A 67 -11.36 5.44 -8.01
CA SER A 67 -11.45 6.66 -7.21
C SER A 67 -10.47 6.60 -6.02
N TRP A 68 -10.55 7.59 -5.13
CA TRP A 68 -9.82 7.59 -3.87
C TRP A 68 -10.59 6.87 -2.78
N ASN A 69 -9.87 6.12 -1.93
CA ASN A 69 -10.46 5.36 -0.83
C ASN A 69 -10.96 6.26 0.31
N SER A 70 -10.47 7.49 0.39
CA SER A 70 -10.87 8.50 1.37
C SER A 70 -10.84 9.88 0.73
N TRP A 71 -11.81 10.72 1.08
CA TRP A 71 -11.87 12.12 0.65
C TRP A 71 -11.69 13.02 1.87
N ASN A 72 -10.64 13.84 1.85
CA ASN A 72 -10.34 14.79 2.92
C ASN A 72 -9.89 16.13 2.34
N THR A 73 -10.00 17.20 3.14
CA THR A 73 -9.49 18.53 2.80
C THR A 73 -8.04 18.71 3.24
N SER A 74 -7.50 17.82 4.08
CA SER A 74 -6.15 17.93 4.61
C SER A 74 -5.07 17.78 3.54
N SER A 75 -5.35 17.04 2.45
CA SER A 75 -4.43 16.88 1.32
C SER A 75 -4.38 18.07 0.36
N LEU A 76 -5.27 19.05 0.51
CA LEU A 76 -5.25 20.27 -0.29
C LEU A 76 -4.03 21.15 0.06
N LYS A 77 -3.73 22.11 -0.83
CA LYS A 77 -2.76 23.16 -0.54
C LYS A 77 -3.22 23.90 0.73
N ASP A 78 -2.32 24.02 1.70
CA ASP A 78 -2.59 24.60 3.04
C ASP A 78 -3.56 23.79 3.93
N GLY A 79 -3.80 22.52 3.59
CA GLY A 79 -4.61 21.63 4.42
C GLY A 79 -3.96 21.33 5.79
N LEU A 80 -4.74 21.48 6.85
CA LEU A 80 -4.34 21.23 8.23
C LEU A 80 -4.57 19.75 8.61
N ARG A 81 -3.94 19.28 9.71
CA ARG A 81 -4.21 17.97 10.34
C ARG A 81 -3.96 16.73 9.46
N LYS A 82 -3.04 16.79 8.49
CA LYS A 82 -2.71 15.67 7.58
C LYS A 82 -2.38 14.37 8.32
N SER A 83 -1.57 14.47 9.37
CA SER A 83 -1.15 13.32 10.19
C SER A 83 -2.31 12.71 10.96
N GLU A 84 -3.12 13.52 11.61
CA GLU A 84 -4.26 13.06 12.42
C GLU A 84 -5.31 12.37 11.54
N THR A 85 -5.65 12.96 10.39
CA THR A 85 -6.59 12.34 9.43
C THR A 85 -6.09 10.99 8.93
N ALA A 86 -4.78 10.85 8.66
CA ALA A 86 -4.21 9.57 8.22
C ALA A 86 -4.27 8.50 9.31
N VAL A 87 -4.03 8.88 10.57
CA VAL A 87 -4.12 7.97 11.73
C VAL A 87 -5.57 7.54 11.98
N GLU A 88 -6.52 8.48 11.93
CA GLU A 88 -7.96 8.21 12.08
C GLU A 88 -8.46 7.26 10.99
N ASP A 89 -8.07 7.47 9.73
CA ASP A 89 -8.44 6.64 8.59
C ASP A 89 -7.94 5.19 8.73
N GLU A 90 -6.67 5.01 9.10
CA GLU A 90 -6.08 3.68 9.33
C GLU A 90 -6.71 2.99 10.56
N PHE A 91 -6.99 3.75 11.63
CA PHE A 91 -7.67 3.23 12.81
C PHE A 91 -9.06 2.69 12.45
N ILE A 92 -9.88 3.47 11.74
CA ILE A 92 -11.24 3.06 11.35
C ILE A 92 -11.19 1.81 10.46
N ARG A 93 -10.26 1.73 9.50
CA ARG A 93 -10.10 0.55 8.64
C ARG A 93 -9.80 -0.71 9.45
N ARG A 94 -8.87 -0.61 10.40
CA ARG A 94 -8.50 -1.74 11.27
C ARG A 94 -9.64 -2.10 12.23
N PHE A 95 -10.31 -1.10 12.78
CA PHE A 95 -11.43 -1.29 13.70
C PHE A 95 -12.58 -2.03 13.02
N ILE A 96 -13.04 -1.56 11.85
CA ILE A 96 -14.15 -2.19 11.13
C ILE A 96 -13.81 -3.63 10.74
N ASN A 97 -12.61 -3.86 10.18
CA ASN A 97 -12.19 -5.21 9.79
C ASN A 97 -12.01 -6.15 11.00
N GLY A 98 -11.64 -5.62 12.16
CA GLY A 98 -11.51 -6.38 13.41
C GLY A 98 -12.87 -6.70 14.05
N THR A 99 -13.78 -5.73 14.10
CA THR A 99 -15.11 -5.90 14.71
C THR A 99 -16.02 -6.79 13.85
N TRP A 100 -16.03 -6.58 12.52
CA TRP A 100 -16.85 -7.35 11.56
C TRP A 100 -15.99 -8.25 10.68
N HIS A 101 -15.37 -9.24 11.30
CA HIS A 101 -14.52 -10.21 10.62
C HIS A 101 -15.30 -10.99 9.55
N GLY A 102 -14.79 -11.02 8.32
CA GLY A 102 -15.36 -11.82 7.22
C GLY A 102 -16.69 -11.33 6.64
N LEU A 103 -17.30 -10.28 7.21
CA LEU A 103 -18.53 -9.66 6.69
C LEU A 103 -18.24 -8.56 5.67
N VAL A 104 -17.04 -7.99 5.72
CA VAL A 104 -16.61 -6.98 4.75
C VAL A 104 -15.98 -7.66 3.53
N CYS A 105 -16.72 -7.69 2.43
CA CYS A 105 -16.32 -8.37 1.19
C CYS A 105 -15.31 -7.59 0.31
N SER A 106 -15.17 -6.28 0.53
CA SER A 106 -14.27 -5.40 -0.23
C SER A 106 -13.49 -4.51 0.72
N GLU A 107 -12.47 -3.80 0.23
CA GLU A 107 -11.80 -2.79 1.06
C GLU A 107 -12.86 -1.82 1.60
N VAL A 108 -12.81 -1.54 2.90
CA VAL A 108 -13.71 -0.56 3.50
C VAL A 108 -13.31 0.79 2.94
N TYR A 109 -14.15 1.35 2.09
CA TYR A 109 -14.04 2.75 1.69
C TYR A 109 -14.75 3.59 2.76
N PRO A 110 -14.05 4.39 3.58
CA PRO A 110 -14.67 5.41 4.42
C PRO A 110 -15.33 6.55 3.60
N LEU A 111 -15.73 6.30 2.35
CA LEU A 111 -16.37 7.25 1.45
C LEU A 111 -17.69 7.82 1.99
N THR A 112 -18.27 7.20 3.02
CA THR A 112 -19.46 7.71 3.73
C THR A 112 -19.13 8.52 4.99
N PHE A 113 -17.91 8.46 5.52
CA PHE A 113 -17.45 9.44 6.50
C PHE A 113 -16.86 10.62 5.76
N LYS A 114 -17.74 11.43 5.17
CA LYS A 114 -17.40 12.82 4.90
C LYS A 114 -16.98 13.38 6.25
N ILE A 115 -15.67 13.58 6.47
CA ILE A 115 -15.16 14.32 7.63
C ILE A 115 -15.60 15.76 7.40
N GLN A 116 -16.87 15.98 7.67
CA GLN A 116 -17.50 17.25 7.68
C GLN A 116 -17.15 17.78 9.06
N SER A 117 -16.15 18.65 9.16
CA SER A 117 -15.89 19.38 10.38
C SER A 117 -17.22 20.02 10.82
N THR A 118 -17.80 19.50 11.89
CA THR A 118 -19.11 19.96 12.38
C THR A 118 -19.08 21.45 12.76
N LEU A 119 -17.88 22.02 12.92
CA LEU A 119 -17.65 23.43 13.28
C LEU A 119 -17.63 24.40 12.08
N ASP A 120 -17.18 24.00 10.89
CA ASP A 120 -17.16 24.92 9.73
C ASP A 120 -18.55 25.05 9.09
N ASN A 121 -19.34 23.99 9.17
CA ASN A 121 -20.71 23.99 8.67
C ASN A 121 -21.66 24.90 9.45
N MET A 122 -21.46 25.09 10.76
CA MET A 122 -22.22 26.09 11.52
C MET A 122 -21.84 27.51 11.09
N ARG A 123 -20.53 27.80 10.98
CA ARG A 123 -20.04 29.15 10.69
C ARG A 123 -20.42 29.65 9.28
N ILE A 124 -20.44 28.77 8.28
CA ILE A 124 -20.87 29.12 6.92
C ILE A 124 -22.40 29.23 6.84
N ARG A 125 -23.14 28.34 7.52
CA ARG A 125 -24.61 28.36 7.55
C ARG A 125 -25.15 29.60 8.28
N ASP A 126 -24.48 30.05 9.34
CA ASP A 126 -24.84 31.27 10.06
C ASP A 126 -24.58 32.53 9.23
N LYS A 127 -23.46 32.60 8.49
CA LYS A 127 -23.22 33.72 7.56
C LYS A 127 -24.24 33.77 6.41
N PHE A 128 -24.63 32.62 5.86
CA PHE A 128 -25.63 32.56 4.79
C PHE A 128 -27.05 32.88 5.30
N ARG A 129 -27.40 32.44 6.51
CA ARG A 129 -28.67 32.76 7.18
C ARG A 129 -28.80 34.24 7.54
N ILE A 130 -27.71 34.91 7.92
CA ILE A 130 -27.69 36.36 8.18
C ILE A 130 -27.77 37.19 6.88
N SER A 131 -27.25 36.67 5.76
CA SER A 131 -27.31 37.38 4.48
C SER A 131 -28.70 37.38 3.83
N ASN A 132 -29.51 36.34 4.06
CA ASN A 132 -30.84 36.19 3.45
C ASN A 132 -31.99 36.76 4.30
N SER A 133 -31.74 37.22 5.53
CA SER A 133 -32.76 37.84 6.39
C SER A 133 -32.90 39.35 6.22
N LYS A 134 -32.17 39.97 5.28
CA LYS A 134 -32.15 41.43 5.04
C LYS A 134 -32.66 41.85 3.66
N LEU A 135 -33.65 41.16 3.11
CA LEU A 135 -34.40 41.67 1.95
C LEU A 135 -35.81 42.06 2.38
N PRO A 136 -36.12 43.37 2.56
CA PRO A 136 -37.46 43.81 2.84
C PRO A 136 -38.34 43.58 1.61
N PHE A 137 -39.41 42.81 1.78
CA PHE A 137 -40.48 42.70 0.79
C PHE A 137 -41.20 44.05 0.74
N SER A 138 -40.96 44.84 -0.32
CA SER A 138 -41.82 45.98 -0.64
C SER A 138 -43.15 45.45 -1.16
N LYS A 139 -44.24 45.91 -0.56
CA LYS A 139 -45.59 45.76 -1.12
C LYS A 139 -45.77 46.68 -2.32
#